data_AF-A0A6H5J0E9-F1
#
_entry.id   AF-A0A6H5J0E9-F1
#
_cell.length_a   1.000
_cell.length_b   1.000
_cell.length_c   1.000
_cell.angle_alpha   90.00
_cell.angle_beta   90.00
_cell.angle_gamma   90.00
#
_symmetry.space_group_name_H-M   'P 1'
#
loop_
_entity.id
_entity.type
_entity.pdbx_description
1 polymer ?
#
loop_
_entity_poly.entity_id
_entity_poly.type
_entity_poly.pdbx_seq_one_letter_code
_entity_poly.pdbx_strand_id
1 'polypeptide(L)'
;MSYRSLQYRSILLQIHARLKNTIAERLAQSGLEQERHLLRRKLEEARSESEARAVELQGDLEQLRSQLDEQSERARRAERDQANLVNELTAQNGRLADQLREAAKQEEQLLQELKRLKEKCALRSNSLQDHVSSLEVLKDEVQLVSAQRTELERRSLELREERARAIAALEEAEERAQALERLGHEAERRAIVAERERDELAAALSAMEASRASSGGRLGASSSGRPVSPTGRQQPRSLQAEMECEESGGSSLGLEQQDLRQEVDRACRRLRELSGHLRRGEDDSGLQSDCDESMLVLNHSGHESENNFCPGALSDLVEEVFGLALSGVRGGPSELGLAVELHRSKEELEQTKDQLRQTQDELKRRNESIVETATKLKLCEAELQGVQEERDRARNDIELSQLSKDQVLAQAIQTRDQAVARKNKVEVELARTRIDMLQINSQLMEAIQQKIELSEQLEQWQMDMQMLLDEHVRSKLAPAQAQAAGSPGSPGDVVAPARKKRSSTASKKRFGIF
;
A
#
# COMPACT_ATOMS: atom_id res chain seq x y z
N MET A 1 -92.59 105.26 125.63
CA MET A 1 -91.89 105.80 124.46
C MET A 1 -91.68 104.79 123.30
N SER A 2 -92.51 103.72 123.22
CA SER A 2 -92.34 102.63 122.25
C SER A 2 -92.88 102.93 120.84
N TYR A 3 -93.85 103.85 120.73
CA TYR A 3 -94.52 104.15 119.48
C TYR A 3 -93.63 104.92 118.48
N ARG A 4 -92.85 105.92 118.94
CA ARG A 4 -91.95 106.69 118.07
C ARG A 4 -90.84 105.81 117.47
N SER A 5 -90.26 104.87 118.22
CA SER A 5 -89.21 103.95 117.72
C SER A 5 -89.75 103.00 116.64
N LEU A 6 -90.93 102.42 116.85
CA LEU A 6 -91.61 101.57 115.86
C LEU A 6 -91.98 102.37 114.60
N GLN A 7 -92.44 103.61 114.77
CA GLN A 7 -92.77 104.50 113.66
C GLN A 7 -91.53 104.87 112.85
N TYR A 8 -90.40 105.18 113.51
CA TYR A 8 -89.11 105.40 112.84
C TYR A 8 -88.61 104.15 112.10
N ARG A 9 -88.73 102.96 112.69
CA ARG A 9 -88.32 101.69 112.06
C ARG A 9 -89.20 101.33 110.87
N SER A 10 -90.51 101.59 110.96
CA SER A 10 -91.45 101.44 109.85
C SER A 10 -91.13 102.40 108.70
N ILE A 11 -90.84 103.67 109.02
CA ILE A 11 -90.43 104.66 108.03
C ILE A 11 -89.09 104.26 107.37
N LEU A 12 -88.11 103.78 108.14
CA LEU A 12 -86.83 103.27 107.63
C LEU A 12 -86.98 102.04 106.73
N LEU A 13 -87.83 101.08 107.10
CA LEU A 13 -88.13 99.91 106.27
C LEU A 13 -88.84 100.31 104.97
N GLN A 14 -89.74 101.28 105.04
CA GLN A 14 -90.45 101.80 103.86
C GLN A 14 -89.53 102.61 102.94
N ILE A 15 -88.59 103.37 103.50
CA ILE A 15 -87.52 104.04 102.77
C ILE A 15 -86.55 103.01 102.16
N HIS A 16 -86.15 101.99 102.91
CA HIS A 16 -85.27 100.92 102.42
C HIS A 16 -85.93 100.09 101.30
N ALA A 17 -87.23 99.78 101.43
CA ALA A 17 -87.99 99.10 100.38
C ALA A 17 -88.14 99.97 99.13
N ARG A 18 -88.40 101.28 99.28
CA ARG A 18 -88.43 102.23 98.17
C ARG A 18 -87.07 102.40 97.51
N LEU A 19 -85.98 102.48 98.29
CA LEU A 19 -84.61 102.54 97.78
C LEU A 19 -84.24 101.24 97.06
N LYS A 20 -84.57 100.09 97.62
CA LYS A 20 -84.32 98.78 96.98
C LYS A 20 -85.09 98.64 95.68
N ASN A 21 -86.36 99.07 95.63
CA ASN A 21 -87.15 99.06 94.42
C ASN A 21 -86.63 100.06 93.38
N THR A 22 -86.25 101.28 93.78
CA THR A 22 -85.67 102.26 92.83
C THR A 22 -84.27 101.87 92.35
N ILE A 23 -83.47 101.19 93.17
CA ILE A 23 -82.19 100.60 92.75
C ILE A 23 -82.45 99.41 91.81
N ALA A 24 -83.36 98.50 92.14
CA ALA A 24 -83.73 97.38 91.27
C ALA A 24 -84.33 97.86 89.94
N GLU A 25 -85.21 98.86 89.96
CA GLU A 25 -85.75 99.52 88.78
C GLU A 25 -84.66 100.22 87.99
N ARG A 26 -83.67 100.89 88.61
CA ARG A 26 -82.55 101.49 87.86
C ARG A 26 -81.60 100.45 87.27
N LEU A 27 -81.31 99.36 88.00
CA LEU A 27 -80.52 98.22 87.52
C LEU A 27 -81.23 97.51 86.35
N ALA A 28 -82.56 97.45 86.40
CA ALA A 28 -83.42 96.92 85.34
C ALA A 28 -83.65 97.91 84.17
N GLN A 29 -83.76 99.21 84.44
CA GLN A 29 -84.13 100.22 83.45
C GLN A 29 -82.95 100.83 82.68
N SER A 30 -81.71 100.85 83.18
CA SER A 30 -80.73 101.82 82.63
C SER A 30 -79.33 101.33 82.24
N GLY A 31 -79.06 100.04 82.10
CA GLY A 31 -77.82 99.65 81.39
C GLY A 31 -77.36 98.23 81.63
N LEU A 32 -77.33 97.74 82.87
CA LEU A 32 -76.69 96.45 83.16
C LEU A 32 -77.43 95.24 82.59
N GLU A 33 -78.78 95.22 82.62
CA GLU A 33 -79.55 94.15 81.97
C GLU A 33 -79.41 94.21 80.44
N GLN A 34 -79.43 95.41 79.85
CA GLN A 34 -79.22 95.62 78.42
C GLN A 34 -77.81 95.20 77.99
N GLU A 35 -76.78 95.59 78.74
CA GLU A 35 -75.39 95.17 78.55
C GLU A 35 -75.24 93.66 78.67
N ARG A 36 -75.90 93.01 79.65
CA ARG A 36 -75.89 91.55 79.77
C ARG A 36 -76.52 90.86 78.56
N HIS A 37 -77.68 91.34 78.09
CA HIS A 37 -78.33 90.79 76.90
C HIS A 37 -77.47 91.00 75.64
N LEU A 38 -76.88 92.19 75.49
CA LEU A 38 -75.98 92.52 74.40
C LEU A 38 -74.70 91.68 74.42
N LEU A 39 -74.12 91.43 75.60
CA LEU A 39 -72.96 90.55 75.77
C LEU A 39 -73.28 89.09 75.44
N ARG A 40 -74.46 88.60 75.85
CA ARG A 40 -74.92 87.25 75.47
C ARG A 40 -75.07 87.12 73.96
N ARG A 41 -75.73 88.09 73.33
CA ARG A 41 -75.88 88.11 71.88
C ARG A 41 -74.52 88.16 71.17
N LYS A 42 -73.59 89.02 71.59
CA LYS A 42 -72.23 89.06 71.03
C LYS A 42 -71.47 87.75 71.21
N LEU A 43 -71.67 87.07 72.34
CA LEU A 43 -71.06 85.78 72.62
C LEU A 43 -71.68 84.66 71.79
N GLU A 44 -73.00 84.69 71.54
CA GLU A 44 -73.70 83.78 70.63
C GLU A 44 -73.29 84.03 69.17
N GLU A 45 -73.18 85.29 68.74
CA GLU A 45 -72.68 85.68 67.42
C GLU A 45 -71.24 85.16 67.24
N ALA A 46 -70.33 85.45 68.17
CA ALA A 46 -68.96 84.95 68.12
C ALA A 46 -68.87 83.41 68.16
N ARG A 47 -69.75 82.73 68.91
CA ARG A 47 -69.86 81.27 68.91
C ARG A 47 -70.31 80.76 67.54
N SER A 48 -71.36 81.32 66.97
CA SER A 48 -71.87 80.93 65.65
C SER A 48 -70.84 81.16 64.53
N GLU A 49 -70.09 82.25 64.58
CA GLU A 49 -68.97 82.49 63.65
C GLU A 49 -67.85 81.47 63.85
N SER A 50 -67.53 81.11 65.10
CA SER A 50 -66.51 80.10 65.39
C SER A 50 -66.95 78.70 64.94
N GLU A 51 -68.24 78.36 65.09
CA GLU A 51 -68.83 77.10 64.62
C GLU A 51 -68.87 77.05 63.10
N ALA A 52 -69.25 78.15 62.43
CA ALA A 52 -69.20 78.27 60.97
C ALA A 52 -67.78 78.06 60.44
N ARG A 53 -66.78 78.74 61.04
CA ARG A 53 -65.36 78.53 60.69
C ARG A 53 -64.89 77.10 60.95
N ALA A 54 -65.36 76.47 62.04
CA ALA A 54 -65.01 75.08 62.33
C ALA A 54 -65.57 74.13 61.25
N VAL A 55 -66.81 74.35 60.79
CA VAL A 55 -67.42 73.56 59.71
C VAL A 55 -66.73 73.80 58.36
N GLU A 56 -66.38 75.05 58.05
CA GLU A 56 -65.59 75.38 56.84
C GLU A 56 -64.24 74.65 56.85
N LEU A 57 -63.49 74.76 57.95
CA LEU A 57 -62.20 74.06 58.10
C LEU A 57 -62.35 72.54 58.09
N GLN A 58 -63.44 71.99 58.65
CA GLN A 58 -63.74 70.55 58.53
C GLN A 58 -63.99 70.16 57.08
N GLY A 59 -64.74 70.96 56.32
CA GLY A 59 -64.96 70.77 54.89
C GLY A 59 -63.66 70.84 54.09
N ASP A 60 -62.80 71.82 54.37
CA ASP A 60 -61.48 71.95 53.72
C ASP A 60 -60.58 70.75 54.03
N LEU A 61 -60.57 70.28 55.29
CA LEU A 61 -59.82 69.08 55.68
C LEU A 61 -60.34 67.82 54.98
N GLU A 62 -61.66 67.67 54.85
CA GLU A 62 -62.27 66.55 54.12
C GLU A 62 -61.94 66.61 52.63
N GLN A 63 -62.00 67.79 52.00
CA GLN A 63 -61.62 67.99 50.61
C GLN A 63 -60.13 67.69 50.38
N LEU A 64 -59.23 68.20 51.22
CA LEU A 64 -57.80 67.92 51.14
C LEU A 64 -57.49 66.44 51.34
N ARG A 65 -58.20 65.76 52.26
CA ARG A 65 -58.09 64.31 52.44
C ARG A 65 -58.54 63.55 51.19
N SER A 66 -59.70 63.88 50.63
CA SER A 66 -60.18 63.28 49.38
C SER A 66 -59.20 63.50 48.23
N GLN A 67 -58.66 64.72 48.07
CA GLN A 67 -57.67 65.03 47.05
C GLN A 67 -56.37 64.23 47.26
N LEU A 68 -55.89 64.11 48.49
CA LEU A 68 -54.71 63.30 48.82
C LEU A 68 -54.95 61.82 48.50
N ASP A 69 -56.11 61.29 48.85
CA ASP A 69 -56.48 59.91 48.56
C ASP A 69 -56.52 59.66 47.05
N GLU A 70 -57.18 60.52 46.28
CA GLU A 70 -57.21 60.41 44.82
C GLU A 70 -55.81 60.53 44.19
N GLN A 71 -54.95 61.43 44.67
CA GLN A 71 -53.57 61.52 44.20
C GLN A 71 -52.78 60.26 44.54
N SER A 72 -52.98 59.70 45.73
CA SER A 72 -52.35 58.44 46.14
C SER A 72 -52.80 57.27 45.25
N GLU A 73 -54.09 57.23 44.87
CA GLU A 73 -54.60 56.23 43.95
C GLU A 73 -54.07 56.41 42.54
N ARG A 74 -53.99 57.65 42.03
CA ARG A 74 -53.39 57.96 40.72
C ARG A 74 -51.92 57.55 40.68
N ALA A 75 -51.15 57.85 41.72
CA ALA A 75 -49.76 57.44 41.85
C ALA A 75 -49.63 55.91 41.85
N ARG A 76 -50.43 55.20 42.68
CA ARG A 76 -50.44 53.74 42.70
C ARG A 76 -50.88 53.11 41.38
N ARG A 77 -51.78 53.73 40.61
CA ARG A 77 -52.16 53.27 39.26
C ARG A 77 -50.98 53.43 38.30
N ALA A 78 -50.35 54.61 38.27
CA ALA A 78 -49.18 54.86 37.45
C ALA A 78 -48.00 53.92 37.78
N GLU A 79 -47.74 53.64 39.05
CA GLU A 79 -46.72 52.67 39.48
C GLU A 79 -47.02 51.26 38.98
N ARG A 80 -48.28 50.83 39.02
CA ARG A 80 -48.70 49.52 38.47
C ARG A 80 -48.52 49.47 36.96
N ASP A 81 -48.91 50.52 36.24
CA ASP A 81 -48.76 50.59 34.78
C ASP A 81 -47.28 50.61 34.37
N GLN A 82 -46.44 51.34 35.12
CA GLN A 82 -44.98 51.31 34.95
C GLN A 82 -44.41 49.92 35.22
N ALA A 83 -44.80 49.26 36.30
CA ALA A 83 -44.35 47.89 36.60
C ALA A 83 -44.78 46.89 35.51
N ASN A 84 -46.00 47.02 34.99
CA ASN A 84 -46.48 46.19 33.88
C ASN A 84 -45.66 46.41 32.61
N LEU A 85 -45.40 47.66 32.23
CA LEU A 85 -44.57 47.99 31.07
C LEU A 85 -43.14 47.46 31.22
N VAL A 86 -42.54 47.58 32.41
CA VAL A 86 -41.21 47.02 32.70
C VAL A 86 -41.21 45.50 32.56
N ASN A 87 -42.24 44.81 33.06
CA ASN A 87 -42.37 43.37 32.92
C ASN A 87 -42.52 42.95 31.45
N GLU A 88 -43.32 43.67 30.67
CA GLU A 88 -43.49 43.42 29.23
C GLU A 88 -42.18 43.62 28.45
N LEU A 89 -41.48 44.73 28.67
CA LEU A 89 -40.19 45.01 28.04
C LEU A 89 -39.13 43.99 28.46
N THR A 90 -39.13 43.58 29.73
CA THR A 90 -38.21 42.54 30.22
C THR A 90 -38.51 41.19 29.57
N ALA A 91 -39.79 40.82 29.43
CA ALA A 91 -40.19 39.59 28.75
C ALA A 91 -39.85 39.62 27.26
N GLN A 92 -40.05 40.76 26.59
CA GLN A 92 -39.68 40.95 25.19
C GLN A 92 -38.16 40.85 24.99
N ASN A 93 -37.37 41.53 25.82
CA ASN A 93 -35.91 41.44 25.80
C ASN A 93 -35.43 40.01 26.07
N GLY A 94 -36.09 39.28 26.98
CA GLY A 94 -35.84 37.85 27.21
C GLY A 94 -36.05 37.02 25.95
N ARG A 95 -37.22 37.16 25.29
CA ARG A 95 -37.54 36.44 24.05
C ARG A 95 -36.56 36.77 22.92
N LEU A 96 -36.20 38.04 22.74
CA LEU A 96 -35.21 38.45 21.74
C LEU A 96 -33.83 37.86 22.03
N ALA A 97 -33.41 37.83 23.30
CA ALA A 97 -32.16 37.20 23.70
C ALA A 97 -32.16 35.68 23.46
N ASP A 98 -33.29 35.01 23.67
CA ASP A 98 -33.47 33.59 23.36
C ASP A 98 -33.36 33.34 21.84
N GLN A 99 -34.06 34.15 21.03
CA GLN A 99 -33.97 34.09 19.56
C GLN A 99 -32.55 34.32 19.04
N LEU A 100 -31.83 35.31 19.59
CA LEU A 100 -30.43 35.54 19.24
C LEU A 100 -29.53 34.35 19.62
N ARG A 101 -29.77 33.73 20.78
CA ARG A 101 -29.03 32.52 21.18
C ARG A 101 -29.35 31.32 20.29
N GLU A 102 -30.58 31.17 19.84
CA GLU A 102 -30.98 30.13 18.88
C GLU A 102 -30.35 30.36 17.50
N ALA A 103 -30.39 31.60 17.00
CA ALA A 103 -29.76 31.98 15.74
C ALA A 103 -28.24 31.76 15.78
N ALA A 104 -27.57 32.13 16.88
CA ALA A 104 -26.14 31.89 17.06
C ALA A 104 -25.78 30.39 17.08
N LYS A 105 -26.63 29.54 17.70
CA LYS A 105 -26.45 28.08 17.65
C LYS A 105 -26.63 27.52 16.25
N GLN A 106 -27.60 28.03 15.49
CA GLN A 106 -27.80 27.64 14.09
C GLN A 106 -26.62 28.06 13.21
N GLU A 107 -26.12 29.27 13.40
CA GLU A 107 -24.92 29.77 12.71
C GLU A 107 -23.70 28.88 13.01
N GLU A 108 -23.49 28.51 14.28
CA GLU A 108 -22.40 27.60 14.66
C GLU A 108 -22.55 26.22 13.98
N GLN A 109 -23.77 25.67 13.92
CA GLN A 109 -24.05 24.41 13.23
C GLN A 109 -23.74 24.50 11.74
N LEU A 110 -24.18 25.56 11.07
CA LEU A 110 -23.90 25.79 9.64
C LEU A 110 -22.41 25.98 9.39
N LEU A 111 -21.69 26.68 10.26
CA LEU A 111 -20.23 26.82 10.17
C LEU A 111 -19.52 25.46 10.31
N GLN A 112 -20.00 24.58 11.19
CA GLN A 112 -19.47 23.22 11.31
C GLN A 112 -19.74 22.39 10.04
N GLU A 113 -20.93 22.50 9.46
CA GLU A 113 -21.27 21.83 8.20
C GLU A 113 -20.43 22.34 7.03
N LEU A 114 -20.22 23.66 6.92
CA LEU A 114 -19.33 24.26 5.93
C LEU A 114 -17.89 23.77 6.08
N LYS A 115 -17.38 23.66 7.31
CA LYS A 115 -16.05 23.07 7.57
C LYS A 115 -15.98 21.63 7.09
N ARG A 116 -16.96 20.79 7.45
CA ARG A 116 -17.03 19.38 6.98
C ARG A 116 -17.11 19.28 5.46
N LEU A 117 -17.86 20.16 4.81
CA LEU A 117 -17.96 20.19 3.34
C LEU A 117 -16.65 20.63 2.70
N LYS A 118 -15.97 21.64 3.26
CA LYS A 118 -14.64 22.06 2.80
C LYS A 118 -13.61 20.94 2.94
N GLU A 119 -13.59 20.24 4.07
CA GLU A 119 -12.74 19.07 4.30
C GLU A 119 -13.03 17.96 3.29
N LYS A 120 -14.30 17.62 3.03
CA LYS A 120 -14.69 16.64 2.01
C LYS A 120 -14.23 17.05 0.61
N CYS A 121 -14.37 18.32 0.25
CA CYS A 121 -13.90 18.84 -1.03
C CYS A 121 -12.37 18.79 -1.14
N ALA A 122 -11.65 19.13 -0.07
CA ALA A 122 -10.20 19.04 -0.02
C ALA A 122 -9.71 17.60 -0.16
N LEU A 123 -10.34 16.64 0.53
CA LEU A 123 -10.03 15.21 0.40
C LEU A 123 -10.27 14.71 -1.04
N ARG A 124 -11.38 15.11 -1.67
CA ARG A 124 -11.65 14.79 -3.08
C ARG A 124 -10.62 15.41 -4.02
N SER A 125 -10.19 16.64 -3.75
CA SER A 125 -9.16 17.32 -4.53
C SER A 125 -7.82 16.59 -4.42
N ASN A 126 -7.41 16.19 -3.21
CA ASN A 126 -6.17 15.45 -2.98
C ASN A 126 -6.22 14.08 -3.66
N SER A 127 -7.30 13.33 -3.47
CA SER A 127 -7.49 12.03 -4.14
C SER A 127 -7.48 12.15 -5.66
N LEU A 128 -8.06 13.22 -6.23
CA LEU A 128 -8.00 13.47 -7.66
C LEU A 128 -6.56 13.80 -8.09
N GLN A 129 -5.83 14.59 -7.31
CA GLN A 129 -4.42 14.88 -7.57
C GLN A 129 -3.57 13.60 -7.55
N ASP A 130 -3.82 12.69 -6.60
CA ASP A 130 -3.15 11.40 -6.51
C ASP A 130 -3.43 10.54 -7.75
N HIS A 131 -4.69 10.50 -8.21
CA HIS A 131 -5.05 9.81 -9.46
C HIS A 131 -4.38 10.44 -10.69
N VAL A 132 -4.30 11.77 -10.76
CA VAL A 132 -3.62 12.48 -11.85
C VAL A 132 -2.13 12.13 -11.85
N SER A 133 -1.46 12.16 -10.71
CA SER A 133 -0.04 11.78 -10.62
C SER A 133 0.19 10.30 -10.99
N SER A 134 -0.72 9.41 -10.58
CA SER A 134 -0.67 7.98 -10.97
C SER A 134 -0.84 7.80 -12.48
N LEU A 135 -1.71 8.60 -13.11
CA LEU A 135 -1.90 8.60 -14.57
C LEU A 135 -0.68 9.16 -15.30
N GLU A 136 0.01 10.16 -14.74
CA GLU A 136 1.26 10.69 -15.30
C GLU A 136 2.36 9.62 -15.30
N VAL A 137 2.53 8.89 -14.19
CA VAL A 137 3.48 7.77 -14.11
C VAL A 137 3.15 6.69 -15.16
N LEU A 138 1.90 6.24 -15.23
CA LEU A 138 1.48 5.24 -16.22
C LEU A 138 1.67 5.73 -17.66
N LYS A 139 1.43 7.03 -17.91
CA LYS A 139 1.64 7.64 -19.23
C LYS A 139 3.12 7.62 -19.61
N ASP A 140 4.02 7.89 -18.65
CA ASP A 140 5.46 7.84 -18.87
C ASP A 140 5.95 6.40 -19.09
N GLU A 141 5.41 5.42 -18.35
CA GLU A 141 5.68 3.99 -18.57
C GLU A 141 5.24 3.54 -19.97
N VAL A 142 4.03 3.93 -20.41
CA VAL A 142 3.54 3.63 -21.76
C VAL A 142 4.44 4.28 -22.82
N GLN A 143 4.89 5.51 -22.60
CA GLN A 143 5.84 6.16 -23.51
C GLN A 143 7.16 5.39 -23.59
N LEU A 144 7.73 4.97 -22.45
CA LEU A 144 8.97 4.21 -22.42
C LEU A 144 8.83 2.86 -23.14
N VAL A 145 7.75 2.12 -22.87
CA VAL A 145 7.47 0.83 -23.53
C VAL A 145 7.24 1.04 -25.02
N SER A 146 6.55 2.11 -25.42
CA SER A 146 6.35 2.43 -26.84
C SER A 146 7.67 2.74 -27.55
N ALA A 147 8.58 3.49 -26.90
CA ALA A 147 9.91 3.78 -27.43
C ALA A 147 10.74 2.50 -27.58
N GLN A 148 10.74 1.64 -26.56
CA GLN A 148 11.40 0.33 -26.62
C GLN A 148 10.85 -0.55 -27.75
N ARG A 149 9.51 -0.58 -27.93
CA ARG A 149 8.87 -1.28 -29.05
C ARG A 149 9.38 -0.75 -30.39
N THR A 150 9.38 0.57 -30.60
CA THR A 150 9.84 1.17 -31.87
C THR A 150 11.32 0.86 -32.15
N GLU A 151 12.16 0.83 -31.11
CA GLU A 151 13.57 0.47 -31.24
C GLU A 151 13.76 -1.02 -31.58
N LEU A 152 12.97 -1.91 -30.97
CA LEU A 152 12.98 -3.34 -31.33
C LEU A 152 12.46 -3.58 -32.76
N GLU A 153 11.43 -2.86 -33.18
CA GLU A 153 10.93 -2.91 -34.56
C GLU A 153 12.00 -2.46 -35.55
N ARG A 154 12.71 -1.37 -35.25
CA ARG A 154 13.85 -0.87 -36.05
C ARG A 154 14.96 -1.93 -36.16
N ARG A 155 15.44 -2.48 -35.04
CA ARG A 155 16.45 -3.55 -35.03
C ARG A 155 16.00 -4.79 -35.78
N SER A 156 14.73 -5.15 -35.66
CA SER A 156 14.15 -6.30 -36.37
C SER A 156 14.12 -6.07 -37.88
N LEU A 157 13.91 -4.83 -38.34
CA LEU A 157 13.97 -4.48 -39.75
C LEU A 157 15.41 -4.51 -40.27
N GLU A 158 16.37 -3.98 -39.50
CA GLU A 158 17.80 -4.03 -39.84
C GLU A 158 18.31 -5.47 -39.99
N LEU A 159 17.97 -6.35 -39.04
CA LEU A 159 18.31 -7.79 -39.14
C LEU A 159 17.66 -8.47 -40.34
N ARG A 160 16.44 -8.05 -40.74
CA ARG A 160 15.81 -8.56 -41.97
C ARG A 160 16.54 -8.08 -43.22
N GLU A 161 16.99 -6.83 -43.26
CA GLU A 161 17.79 -6.30 -44.35
C GLU A 161 19.16 -6.99 -44.44
N GLU A 162 19.84 -7.19 -43.31
CA GLU A 162 21.10 -7.93 -43.25
C GLU A 162 20.92 -9.37 -43.72
N ARG A 163 19.85 -10.05 -43.28
CA ARG A 163 19.50 -11.38 -43.78
C ARG A 163 19.26 -11.38 -45.29
N ALA A 164 18.54 -10.40 -45.82
CA ALA A 164 18.29 -10.30 -47.27
C ALA A 164 19.59 -10.09 -48.05
N ARG A 165 20.51 -9.24 -47.55
CA ARG A 165 21.85 -9.05 -48.13
C ARG A 165 22.67 -10.34 -48.10
N ALA A 166 22.62 -11.09 -46.99
CA ALA A 166 23.32 -12.36 -46.86
C ALA A 166 22.77 -13.43 -47.81
N ILE A 167 21.45 -13.50 -48.00
CA ILE A 167 20.81 -14.40 -48.97
C ILE A 167 21.25 -14.03 -50.40
N ALA A 168 21.21 -12.76 -50.78
CA ALA A 168 21.67 -12.33 -52.11
C ALA A 168 23.15 -12.67 -52.36
N ALA A 169 24.01 -12.52 -51.35
CA ALA A 169 25.42 -12.91 -51.43
C ALA A 169 25.59 -14.44 -51.55
N LEU A 170 24.74 -15.21 -50.89
CA LEU A 170 24.71 -16.67 -51.00
C LEU A 170 24.29 -17.10 -52.41
N GLU A 171 23.21 -16.53 -52.94
CA GLU A 171 22.74 -16.79 -54.32
C GLU A 171 23.83 -16.50 -55.35
N GLU A 172 24.54 -15.36 -55.21
CA GLU A 172 25.66 -15.02 -56.10
C GLU A 172 26.84 -16.00 -55.95
N ALA A 173 27.12 -16.49 -54.74
CA ALA A 173 28.15 -17.51 -54.50
C ALA A 173 27.75 -18.87 -55.08
N GLU A 174 26.47 -19.26 -54.98
CA GLU A 174 25.92 -20.47 -55.59
C GLU A 174 25.99 -20.41 -57.11
N GLU A 175 25.64 -19.27 -57.73
CA GLU A 175 25.79 -19.07 -59.17
C GLU A 175 27.25 -19.20 -59.63
N ARG A 176 28.20 -18.63 -58.87
CA ARG A 176 29.63 -18.79 -59.12
C ARG A 176 30.08 -20.25 -58.99
N ALA A 177 29.63 -20.95 -57.94
CA ALA A 177 29.95 -22.35 -57.73
C ALA A 177 29.44 -23.22 -58.89
N GLN A 178 28.20 -23.03 -59.32
CA GLN A 178 27.63 -23.72 -60.47
C GLN A 178 28.39 -23.42 -61.77
N ALA A 179 28.83 -22.18 -61.97
CA ALA A 179 29.66 -21.83 -63.13
C ALA A 179 31.02 -22.55 -63.10
N LEU A 180 31.66 -22.62 -61.93
CA LEU A 180 32.91 -23.37 -61.74
C LEU A 180 32.72 -24.88 -61.95
N GLU A 181 31.61 -25.45 -61.49
CA GLU A 181 31.27 -26.86 -61.75
C GLU A 181 31.12 -27.15 -63.24
N ARG A 182 30.41 -26.27 -63.99
CA ARG A 182 30.28 -26.39 -65.45
C ARG A 182 31.65 -26.34 -66.14
N LEU A 183 32.48 -25.36 -65.78
CA LEU A 183 33.85 -25.26 -66.32
C LEU A 183 34.71 -26.46 -65.94
N GLY A 184 34.56 -26.99 -64.73
CA GLY A 184 35.20 -28.22 -64.26
C GLY A 184 34.81 -29.42 -65.12
N HIS A 185 33.51 -29.65 -65.33
CA HIS A 185 33.03 -30.73 -66.20
C HIS A 185 33.47 -30.57 -67.66
N GLU A 186 33.52 -29.34 -68.19
CA GLU A 186 34.07 -29.12 -69.52
C GLU A 186 35.57 -29.41 -69.58
N ALA A 187 36.34 -29.00 -68.57
CA ALA A 187 37.76 -29.30 -68.47
C ALA A 187 38.02 -30.81 -68.35
N GLU A 188 37.22 -31.53 -67.55
CA GLU A 188 37.26 -32.99 -67.46
C GLU A 188 36.96 -33.65 -68.81
N ARG A 189 35.91 -33.19 -69.53
CA ARG A 189 35.60 -33.70 -70.88
C ARG A 189 36.76 -33.44 -71.85
N ARG A 190 37.35 -32.25 -71.82
CA ARG A 190 38.53 -31.92 -72.64
C ARG A 190 39.72 -32.82 -72.29
N ALA A 191 39.96 -33.08 -71.01
CA ALA A 191 41.01 -33.99 -70.55
C ALA A 191 40.79 -35.42 -71.05
N ILE A 192 39.57 -35.95 -70.94
CA ILE A 192 39.22 -37.30 -71.44
C ILE A 192 39.44 -37.40 -72.96
N VAL A 193 39.04 -36.38 -73.73
CA VAL A 193 39.27 -36.36 -75.19
C VAL A 193 40.77 -36.34 -75.49
N ALA A 194 41.54 -35.48 -74.81
CA ALA A 194 42.99 -35.42 -74.98
C ALA A 194 43.69 -36.72 -74.57
N GLU A 195 43.22 -37.41 -73.53
CA GLU A 195 43.71 -38.74 -73.14
C GLU A 195 43.44 -39.78 -74.23
N ARG A 196 42.23 -39.80 -74.81
CA ARG A 196 41.90 -40.69 -75.93
C ARG A 196 42.75 -40.41 -77.16
N GLU A 197 42.89 -39.15 -77.53
CA GLU A 197 43.77 -38.73 -78.65
C GLU A 197 45.21 -39.16 -78.40
N ARG A 198 45.71 -38.99 -77.17
CA ARG A 198 47.04 -39.45 -76.77
C ARG A 198 47.17 -40.97 -76.89
N ASP A 199 46.17 -41.73 -76.44
CA ASP A 199 46.17 -43.19 -76.50
C ASP A 199 46.07 -43.70 -77.95
N GLU A 200 45.27 -43.05 -78.81
CA GLU A 200 45.20 -43.31 -80.25
C GLU A 200 46.54 -43.03 -80.96
N LEU A 201 47.18 -41.90 -80.65
CA LEU A 201 48.51 -41.55 -81.16
C LEU A 201 49.57 -42.55 -80.67
N ALA A 202 49.52 -42.98 -79.41
CA ALA A 202 50.41 -44.00 -78.86
C ALA A 202 50.22 -45.37 -79.55
N ALA A 203 48.97 -45.75 -79.84
CA ALA A 203 48.66 -46.97 -80.60
C ALA A 203 49.15 -46.88 -82.06
N ALA A 204 48.96 -45.73 -82.72
CA ALA A 204 49.46 -45.48 -84.07
C ALA A 204 50.99 -45.51 -84.13
N LEU A 205 51.68 -44.92 -83.14
CA LEU A 205 53.13 -45.01 -82.99
C LEU A 205 53.58 -46.46 -82.81
N SER A 206 52.92 -47.22 -81.93
CA SER A 206 53.22 -48.65 -81.72
C SER A 206 53.02 -49.49 -82.99
N ALA A 207 51.99 -49.20 -83.79
CA ALA A 207 51.75 -49.85 -85.08
C ALA A 207 52.82 -49.49 -86.13
N MET A 208 53.24 -48.22 -86.18
CA MET A 208 54.35 -47.78 -87.02
C MET A 208 55.67 -48.43 -86.60
N GLU A 209 55.96 -48.50 -85.29
CA GLU A 209 57.12 -49.22 -84.74
C GLU A 209 57.09 -50.71 -85.09
N ALA A 210 55.92 -51.37 -84.99
CA ALA A 210 55.74 -52.77 -85.40
C ALA A 210 55.95 -52.96 -86.92
N SER A 211 55.47 -52.02 -87.75
CA SER A 211 55.70 -52.04 -89.21
C SER A 211 57.18 -51.81 -89.55
N ARG A 212 57.87 -50.93 -88.82
CA ARG A 212 59.29 -50.60 -88.97
C ARG A 212 60.18 -51.73 -88.44
N ALA A 213 59.71 -52.48 -87.44
CA ALA A 213 60.30 -53.73 -86.98
C ALA A 213 60.10 -54.87 -88.01
N SER A 214 58.99 -54.88 -88.76
CA SER A 214 58.72 -55.89 -89.80
C SER A 214 59.49 -55.69 -91.11
N SER A 215 59.92 -54.46 -91.45
CA SER A 215 60.72 -54.17 -92.66
C SER A 215 62.22 -53.94 -92.40
N GLY A 216 62.69 -54.17 -91.17
CA GLY A 216 64.03 -53.79 -90.71
C GLY A 216 64.72 -54.88 -89.91
N GLY A 217 64.88 -56.08 -90.50
CA GLY A 217 65.70 -57.14 -89.92
C GLY A 217 67.19 -56.85 -90.08
N ARG A 218 67.82 -56.26 -89.04
CA ARG A 218 69.23 -56.39 -88.59
C ARG A 218 69.73 -55.08 -87.99
N LEU A 219 69.87 -55.04 -86.66
CA LEU A 219 71.14 -54.97 -85.93
C LEU A 219 70.87 -54.70 -84.45
N GLY A 220 71.69 -55.34 -83.63
CA GLY A 220 71.47 -55.50 -82.20
C GLY A 220 71.72 -54.28 -81.34
N ALA A 221 71.05 -54.34 -80.19
CA ALA A 221 71.54 -53.99 -78.86
C ALA A 221 72.25 -52.64 -78.71
N SER A 222 71.50 -51.66 -78.18
CA SER A 222 72.06 -50.63 -77.33
C SER A 222 70.99 -50.23 -76.32
N SER A 223 71.06 -50.85 -75.15
CA SER A 223 70.34 -50.42 -73.96
C SER A 223 70.92 -49.09 -73.47
N SER A 224 69.98 -48.19 -73.16
CA SER A 224 70.01 -47.23 -72.07
C SER A 224 71.13 -46.18 -72.01
N GLY A 225 70.71 -44.92 -72.10
CA GLY A 225 71.24 -43.90 -71.17
C GLY A 225 71.39 -42.47 -71.69
N ARG A 226 70.42 -41.62 -71.32
CA ARG A 226 70.61 -40.26 -70.74
C ARG A 226 71.03 -39.07 -71.64
N PRO A 227 70.85 -37.81 -71.15
CA PRO A 227 70.22 -36.68 -71.87
C PRO A 227 71.06 -35.38 -71.80
N VAL A 228 70.49 -34.19 -72.12
CA VAL A 228 70.70 -32.81 -71.56
C VAL A 228 69.68 -31.88 -72.29
N SER A 229 68.65 -31.32 -71.62
CA SER A 229 68.47 -29.95 -71.02
C SER A 229 68.60 -28.75 -72.01
N PRO A 230 68.09 -27.51 -71.72
CA PRO A 230 67.45 -26.93 -70.50
C PRO A 230 66.11 -26.18 -70.83
N THR A 231 65.36 -25.43 -70.00
CA THR A 231 65.62 -24.52 -68.84
C THR A 231 64.29 -24.19 -68.11
N GLY A 232 64.34 -24.12 -66.76
CA GLY A 232 63.65 -23.17 -65.86
C GLY A 232 62.12 -23.31 -65.64
N ARG A 233 61.54 -23.17 -64.43
CA ARG A 233 62.03 -22.74 -63.11
C ARG A 233 60.91 -23.01 -62.06
N GLN A 234 61.32 -23.49 -60.88
CA GLN A 234 60.70 -23.38 -59.53
C GLN A 234 59.46 -24.22 -59.11
N GLN A 235 59.75 -25.35 -58.42
CA GLN A 235 59.47 -25.75 -57.00
C GLN A 235 58.09 -25.46 -56.32
N PRO A 236 57.60 -26.38 -55.43
CA PRO A 236 58.24 -26.68 -54.13
C PRO A 236 58.22 -28.13 -53.57
N ARG A 237 59.20 -28.37 -52.66
CA ARG A 237 59.33 -29.21 -51.43
C ARG A 237 58.51 -30.51 -51.24
N SER A 238 59.21 -31.64 -50.94
CA SER A 238 59.36 -32.22 -49.59
C SER A 238 60.05 -33.63 -49.57
N LEU A 239 61.09 -33.77 -48.72
CA LEU A 239 61.62 -34.91 -47.92
C LEU A 239 61.90 -36.33 -48.50
N GLN A 240 63.18 -36.75 -48.45
CA GLN A 240 63.79 -37.85 -47.63
C GLN A 240 65.20 -38.22 -48.18
N ALA A 241 66.25 -38.25 -47.33
CA ALA A 241 67.06 -39.42 -46.89
C ALA A 241 67.69 -40.22 -48.05
N GLU A 242 68.96 -40.64 -48.10
CA GLU A 242 70.05 -40.92 -47.16
C GLU A 242 71.32 -41.17 -48.03
N MET A 243 72.52 -41.01 -47.44
CA MET A 243 73.83 -41.61 -47.83
C MET A 243 74.30 -41.41 -49.29
N GLU A 244 75.54 -40.96 -49.54
CA GLU A 244 76.72 -41.84 -49.55
C GLU A 244 78.00 -41.00 -49.46
N CYS A 245 79.02 -41.64 -48.86
CA CYS A 245 80.39 -41.18 -48.78
C CYS A 245 81.14 -41.40 -50.11
N GLU A 246 82.24 -40.66 -50.30
CA GLU A 246 83.55 -41.04 -50.90
C GLU A 246 84.24 -39.73 -51.35
N GLU A 247 85.56 -39.53 -51.43
CA GLU A 247 86.79 -40.13 -50.91
C GLU A 247 87.91 -39.24 -51.49
N SER A 248 89.11 -39.27 -50.89
CA SER A 248 90.39 -38.62 -51.28
C SER A 248 90.71 -37.31 -50.57
N GLY A 249 91.88 -37.13 -49.96
CA GLY A 249 93.07 -37.97 -49.87
C GLY A 249 94.25 -37.13 -49.40
N GLY A 250 95.23 -37.76 -48.73
CA GLY A 250 96.61 -37.27 -48.69
C GLY A 250 97.04 -36.36 -47.53
N SER A 251 97.44 -36.99 -46.43
CA SER A 251 98.51 -36.65 -45.47
C SER A 251 99.01 -35.20 -45.33
N SER A 252 98.80 -34.64 -44.13
CA SER A 252 99.79 -33.80 -43.44
C SER A 252 99.87 -34.17 -41.94
N LEU A 253 100.65 -35.20 -41.66
CA LEU A 253 101.53 -35.42 -40.51
C LEU A 253 101.26 -34.63 -39.20
N GLY A 254 100.70 -35.34 -38.22
CA GLY A 254 101.31 -35.47 -36.89
C GLY A 254 100.84 -34.52 -35.78
N LEU A 255 100.41 -33.30 -36.09
CA LEU A 255 99.97 -32.33 -35.07
C LEU A 255 98.47 -32.42 -34.77
N GLU A 256 97.64 -32.60 -35.79
CA GLU A 256 96.17 -32.74 -35.63
C GLU A 256 95.78 -34.04 -34.90
N GLN A 257 96.61 -35.09 -34.96
CA GLN A 257 96.29 -36.37 -34.32
C GLN A 257 96.35 -36.31 -32.78
N GLN A 258 97.13 -35.39 -32.20
CA GLN A 258 97.13 -35.15 -30.75
C GLN A 258 95.98 -34.24 -30.32
N ASP A 259 95.63 -33.23 -31.13
CA ASP A 259 94.48 -32.36 -30.86
C ASP A 259 93.16 -33.11 -30.99
N LEU A 260 93.00 -33.95 -32.03
CA LEU A 260 91.86 -34.85 -32.18
C LEU A 260 91.79 -35.89 -31.06
N ARG A 261 92.92 -36.44 -30.59
CA ARG A 261 92.91 -37.37 -29.44
C ARG A 261 92.46 -36.66 -28.16
N GLN A 262 92.95 -35.44 -27.90
CA GLN A 262 92.51 -34.65 -26.75
C GLN A 262 91.04 -34.22 -26.86
N GLU A 263 90.57 -33.89 -28.06
CA GLU A 263 89.19 -33.52 -28.31
C GLU A 263 88.24 -34.72 -28.19
N VAL A 264 88.65 -35.90 -28.66
CA VAL A 264 87.97 -37.18 -28.43
C VAL A 264 87.98 -37.55 -26.95
N ASP A 265 89.06 -37.30 -26.20
CA ASP A 265 89.09 -37.52 -24.74
C ASP A 265 88.20 -36.55 -23.97
N ARG A 266 88.08 -35.30 -24.41
CA ARG A 266 87.11 -34.33 -23.87
C ARG A 266 85.68 -34.75 -24.20
N ALA A 267 85.42 -35.20 -25.43
CA ALA A 267 84.12 -35.69 -25.86
C ALA A 267 83.72 -36.97 -25.09
N CYS A 268 84.64 -37.92 -24.89
CA CYS A 268 84.44 -39.13 -24.10
C CYS A 268 84.14 -38.81 -22.63
N ARG A 269 84.86 -37.85 -22.03
CA ARG A 269 84.58 -37.39 -20.66
C ARG A 269 83.21 -36.74 -20.56
N ARG A 270 82.85 -35.89 -21.52
CA ARG A 270 81.56 -35.19 -21.55
C ARG A 270 80.39 -36.15 -21.83
N LEU A 271 80.58 -37.16 -22.67
CA LEU A 271 79.61 -38.25 -22.88
C LEU A 271 79.46 -39.14 -21.64
N ARG A 272 80.56 -39.44 -20.93
CA ARG A 272 80.50 -40.15 -19.63
C ARG A 272 79.74 -39.33 -18.59
N GLU A 273 80.01 -38.03 -18.48
CA GLU A 273 79.24 -37.12 -17.64
C GLU A 273 77.74 -37.12 -18.03
N LEU A 274 77.42 -37.02 -19.31
CA LEU A 274 76.04 -37.01 -19.80
C LEU A 274 75.32 -38.34 -19.54
N SER A 275 76.01 -39.47 -19.72
CA SER A 275 75.50 -40.81 -19.35
C SER A 275 75.24 -40.93 -17.84
N GLY A 276 76.07 -40.29 -17.01
CA GLY A 276 75.89 -40.23 -15.56
C GLY A 276 74.71 -39.36 -15.14
N HIS A 277 74.47 -38.25 -15.84
CA HIS A 277 73.28 -37.40 -15.61
C HIS A 277 71.99 -38.10 -16.06
N LEU A 278 72.01 -38.81 -17.18
CA LEU A 278 70.87 -39.60 -17.66
C LEU A 278 70.57 -40.81 -16.75
N ARG A 279 71.59 -41.46 -16.18
CA ARG A 279 71.40 -42.50 -15.14
C ARG A 279 70.90 -41.95 -13.80
N ARG A 280 71.25 -40.71 -13.43
CA ARG A 280 70.80 -40.07 -12.18
C ARG A 280 69.42 -39.42 -12.30
N GLY A 281 68.91 -39.21 -13.51
CA GLY A 281 67.59 -38.63 -13.77
C GLY A 281 66.40 -39.50 -13.35
N GLU A 282 66.62 -40.73 -12.90
CA GLU A 282 65.56 -41.61 -12.40
C GLU A 282 65.33 -41.53 -10.87
N ASP A 283 66.24 -40.92 -10.09
CA ASP A 283 66.15 -40.92 -8.61
C ASP A 283 65.97 -39.54 -7.94
N ASP A 284 66.00 -38.41 -8.65
CA ASP A 284 65.62 -37.10 -8.06
C ASP A 284 64.12 -36.83 -8.25
N SER A 285 63.31 -37.70 -7.64
CA SER A 285 61.92 -37.40 -7.35
C SER A 285 61.88 -36.31 -6.29
N GLY A 286 61.51 -35.10 -6.72
CA GLY A 286 61.57 -33.90 -5.94
C GLY A 286 60.82 -33.97 -4.61
N LEU A 287 61.43 -33.40 -3.58
CA LEU A 287 60.79 -32.60 -2.55
C LEU A 287 61.89 -31.74 -1.90
N GLN A 288 62.13 -30.56 -2.47
CA GLN A 288 62.91 -29.51 -1.81
C GLN A 288 62.10 -28.21 -1.86
N SER A 289 61.12 -28.14 -0.97
CA SER A 289 60.70 -26.87 -0.35
C SER A 289 61.13 -26.96 1.10
N ASP A 290 62.15 -26.17 1.39
CA ASP A 290 62.49 -25.57 2.68
C ASP A 290 62.95 -26.49 3.82
N CYS A 291 64.26 -26.47 4.10
CA CYS A 291 64.86 -26.00 5.37
C CYS A 291 66.41 -26.12 5.34
N ASP A 292 67.05 -25.01 5.66
CA ASP A 292 68.37 -24.81 6.29
C ASP A 292 69.71 -25.23 5.64
N GLU A 293 70.46 -24.16 5.36
CA GLU A 293 71.90 -23.92 5.45
C GLU A 293 72.75 -24.83 6.35
N SER A 294 73.66 -25.61 5.75
CA SER A 294 75.08 -25.74 6.20
C SER A 294 75.89 -26.79 5.42
N MET A 295 77.10 -26.36 5.05
CA MET A 295 78.37 -27.11 5.13
C MET A 295 78.68 -28.27 4.17
N LEU A 296 79.63 -27.94 3.27
CA LEU A 296 80.83 -28.70 2.86
C LEU A 296 80.84 -30.24 3.06
N VAL A 297 81.31 -30.96 2.05
CA VAL A 297 82.66 -31.58 2.02
C VAL A 297 82.85 -32.38 0.72
N LEU A 298 84.00 -32.12 0.10
CA LEU A 298 84.62 -32.88 -0.99
C LEU A 298 84.71 -34.38 -0.66
N ASN A 299 84.58 -35.25 -1.66
CA ASN A 299 85.49 -36.38 -1.82
C ASN A 299 85.46 -36.92 -3.25
N HIS A 300 86.47 -36.52 -4.01
CA HIS A 300 87.06 -37.36 -5.04
C HIS A 300 87.81 -38.51 -4.37
N SER A 301 87.53 -39.75 -4.76
CA SER A 301 88.50 -40.84 -4.66
C SER A 301 88.07 -41.98 -5.56
N GLY A 302 88.86 -42.28 -6.59
CA GLY A 302 88.58 -43.50 -7.36
C GLY A 302 89.28 -43.68 -8.69
N HIS A 303 90.57 -43.38 -8.74
CA HIS A 303 91.55 -44.00 -9.64
C HIS A 303 91.40 -43.87 -11.16
N GLU A 304 92.36 -43.11 -11.68
CA GLU A 304 92.94 -43.30 -13.00
C GLU A 304 93.40 -44.75 -13.24
N SER A 305 93.22 -45.19 -14.49
CA SER A 305 94.17 -46.07 -15.16
C SER A 305 94.09 -45.80 -16.67
N GLU A 306 95.05 -44.98 -17.09
CA GLU A 306 95.83 -45.11 -18.31
C GLU A 306 95.33 -46.11 -19.37
N ASN A 307 94.94 -45.52 -20.50
CA ASN A 307 95.61 -45.79 -21.76
C ASN A 307 95.48 -47.18 -22.40
N ASN A 308 94.27 -47.73 -22.43
CA ASN A 308 93.89 -48.69 -23.47
C ASN A 308 92.58 -48.25 -24.14
N PHE A 309 92.69 -47.36 -25.14
CA PHE A 309 91.60 -47.15 -26.10
C PHE A 309 91.42 -48.44 -26.90
N CYS A 310 90.52 -49.30 -26.46
CA CYS A 310 90.05 -50.40 -27.30
C CYS A 310 89.20 -49.77 -28.43
N PRO A 311 89.49 -50.07 -29.72
CA PRO A 311 88.67 -49.59 -30.83
C PRO A 311 87.25 -50.13 -30.64
N GLY A 312 86.30 -49.23 -30.39
CA GLY A 312 84.91 -49.58 -30.03
C GLY A 312 84.38 -48.83 -28.81
N ALA A 313 85.21 -48.49 -27.82
CA ALA A 313 84.73 -47.94 -26.54
C ALA A 313 83.96 -46.60 -26.63
N LEU A 314 84.31 -45.74 -27.61
CA LEU A 314 83.53 -44.52 -27.88
C LEU A 314 82.20 -44.85 -28.55
N SER A 315 82.17 -45.83 -29.46
CA SER A 315 80.94 -46.30 -30.09
C SER A 315 80.02 -46.94 -29.06
N ASP A 316 80.56 -47.76 -28.15
CA ASP A 316 79.83 -48.38 -27.05
C ASP A 316 79.27 -47.32 -26.09
N LEU A 317 80.02 -46.27 -25.81
CA LEU A 317 79.56 -45.16 -24.95
C LEU A 317 78.50 -44.31 -25.65
N VAL A 318 78.62 -44.08 -26.95
CA VAL A 318 77.60 -43.38 -27.75
C VAL A 318 76.33 -44.22 -27.85
N GLU A 319 76.45 -45.52 -28.13
CA GLU A 319 75.33 -46.49 -28.12
C GLU A 319 74.68 -46.61 -26.73
N GLU A 320 75.45 -46.55 -25.64
CA GLU A 320 74.92 -46.54 -24.27
C GLU A 320 74.13 -45.24 -23.99
N VAL A 321 74.66 -44.07 -24.38
CA VAL A 321 73.95 -42.78 -24.23
C VAL A 321 72.72 -42.72 -25.13
N PHE A 322 72.80 -43.22 -26.37
CA PHE A 322 71.67 -43.31 -27.28
C PHE A 322 70.62 -44.29 -26.78
N GLY A 323 71.04 -45.42 -26.22
CA GLY A 323 70.20 -46.44 -25.61
C GLY A 323 69.46 -45.91 -24.38
N LEU A 324 70.14 -45.19 -23.49
CA LEU A 324 69.54 -44.54 -22.32
C LEU A 324 68.60 -43.38 -22.70
N ALA A 325 68.94 -42.62 -23.75
CA ALA A 325 68.08 -41.55 -24.27
C ALA A 325 66.84 -42.08 -25.00
N LEU A 326 66.93 -43.24 -25.67
CA LEU A 326 65.80 -43.87 -26.37
C LEU A 326 64.95 -44.77 -25.47
N SER A 327 65.51 -45.40 -24.44
CA SER A 327 64.75 -46.18 -23.45
C SER A 327 63.78 -45.30 -22.64
N GLY A 328 64.05 -44.00 -22.55
CA GLY A 328 63.12 -43.00 -21.98
C GLY A 328 62.06 -42.47 -22.95
N VAL A 329 62.14 -42.75 -24.25
CA VAL A 329 61.35 -42.04 -25.29
C VAL A 329 60.46 -42.97 -26.14
N ARG A 330 60.54 -44.30 -26.01
CA ARG A 330 59.62 -45.22 -26.71
C ARG A 330 59.08 -46.34 -25.82
N GLY A 331 57.90 -46.11 -25.25
CA GLY A 331 56.98 -47.13 -24.74
C GLY A 331 57.36 -47.77 -23.40
N GLY A 332 58.30 -47.18 -22.65
CA GLY A 332 58.71 -47.69 -21.34
C GLY A 332 57.74 -47.31 -20.21
N PRO A 333 57.83 -47.97 -19.03
CA PRO A 333 57.04 -47.64 -17.84
C PRO A 333 57.11 -46.18 -17.42
N SER A 334 58.23 -45.51 -17.74
CA SER A 334 58.45 -44.08 -17.51
C SER A 334 57.54 -43.18 -18.37
N GLU A 335 57.30 -43.52 -19.64
CA GLU A 335 56.42 -42.74 -20.52
C GLU A 335 54.93 -42.88 -20.13
N LEU A 336 54.54 -44.08 -19.68
CA LEU A 336 53.22 -44.30 -19.07
C LEU A 336 53.09 -43.61 -17.71
N GLY A 337 54.15 -43.59 -16.89
CA GLY A 337 54.21 -42.86 -15.62
C GLY A 337 54.05 -41.35 -15.82
N LEU A 338 54.82 -40.78 -16.73
CA LEU A 338 54.71 -39.37 -17.16
C LEU A 338 53.32 -39.04 -17.72
N ALA A 339 52.71 -39.94 -18.50
CA ALA A 339 51.35 -39.74 -18.98
C ALA A 339 50.29 -39.79 -17.86
N VAL A 340 50.46 -40.67 -16.88
CA VAL A 340 49.60 -40.75 -15.69
C VAL A 340 49.78 -39.52 -14.79
N GLU A 341 51.01 -39.06 -14.58
CA GLU A 341 51.32 -37.82 -13.83
C GLU A 341 50.80 -36.56 -14.54
N LEU A 342 50.89 -36.51 -15.87
CA LEU A 342 50.28 -35.45 -16.67
C LEU A 342 48.75 -35.47 -16.55
N HIS A 343 48.13 -36.65 -16.53
CA HIS A 343 46.68 -36.76 -16.32
C HIS A 343 46.28 -36.35 -14.91
N ARG A 344 47.03 -36.80 -13.90
CA ARG A 344 46.82 -36.43 -12.50
C ARG A 344 46.97 -34.93 -12.26
N SER A 345 48.02 -34.31 -12.79
CA SER A 345 48.22 -32.86 -12.70
C SER A 345 47.16 -32.07 -13.48
N LYS A 346 46.67 -32.59 -14.61
CA LYS A 346 45.51 -32.01 -15.32
C LYS A 346 44.23 -32.13 -14.50
N GLU A 347 43.98 -33.26 -13.85
CA GLU A 347 42.83 -33.46 -12.98
C GLU A 347 42.91 -32.56 -11.75
N GLU A 348 44.07 -32.42 -11.12
CA GLU A 348 44.32 -31.48 -10.02
C GLU A 348 44.15 -30.01 -10.49
N LEU A 349 44.58 -29.68 -11.71
CA LEU A 349 44.36 -28.37 -12.32
C LEU A 349 42.87 -28.09 -12.58
N GLU A 350 42.12 -29.06 -13.09
CA GLU A 350 40.68 -28.93 -13.27
C GLU A 350 39.94 -28.83 -11.92
N GLN A 351 40.35 -29.60 -10.91
CA GLN A 351 39.81 -29.50 -9.55
C GLN A 351 40.08 -28.12 -8.94
N THR A 352 41.29 -27.57 -9.08
CA THR A 352 41.61 -26.23 -8.57
C THR A 352 40.88 -25.13 -9.34
N LYS A 353 40.68 -25.28 -10.66
CA LYS A 353 39.82 -24.37 -11.46
C LYS A 353 38.37 -24.43 -11.02
N ASP A 354 37.83 -25.60 -10.74
CA ASP A 354 36.45 -25.75 -10.28
C ASP A 354 36.27 -25.21 -8.87
N GLN A 355 37.25 -25.38 -7.97
CA GLN A 355 37.27 -24.72 -6.66
C GLN A 355 37.35 -23.18 -6.79
N LEU A 356 38.15 -22.66 -7.73
CA LEU A 356 38.20 -21.23 -8.02
C LEU A 356 36.85 -20.71 -8.54
N ARG A 357 36.18 -21.45 -9.42
CA ARG A 357 34.85 -21.10 -9.91
C ARG A 357 33.82 -21.09 -8.78
N GLN A 358 33.82 -22.11 -7.92
CA GLN A 358 32.92 -22.21 -6.77
C GLN A 358 33.12 -21.04 -5.80
N THR A 359 34.37 -20.74 -5.44
CA THR A 359 34.69 -19.59 -4.56
C THR A 359 34.34 -18.25 -5.21
N GLN A 360 34.52 -18.11 -6.52
CA GLN A 360 34.10 -16.92 -7.27
C GLN A 360 32.59 -16.75 -7.28
N ASP A 361 31.81 -17.82 -7.45
CA ASP A 361 30.35 -17.77 -7.42
C ASP A 361 29.81 -17.53 -5.99
N GLU A 362 30.47 -18.07 -4.96
CA GLU A 362 30.17 -17.72 -3.57
C GLU A 362 30.45 -16.25 -3.26
N LEU A 363 31.57 -15.71 -3.77
CA LEU A 363 31.88 -14.27 -3.66
C LEU A 363 30.83 -13.41 -4.37
N LYS A 364 30.35 -13.81 -5.55
CA LYS A 364 29.26 -13.12 -6.25
C LYS A 364 27.98 -13.12 -5.41
N ARG A 365 27.55 -14.27 -4.89
CA ARG A 365 26.36 -14.38 -4.01
C ARG A 365 26.50 -13.54 -2.74
N ARG A 366 27.68 -13.53 -2.11
CA ARG A 366 27.95 -12.67 -0.95
C ARG A 366 27.90 -11.19 -1.33
N ASN A 367 28.43 -10.81 -2.49
CA ASN A 367 28.40 -9.43 -2.97
C ASN A 367 26.97 -8.98 -3.29
N GLU A 368 26.16 -9.84 -3.91
CA GLU A 368 24.72 -9.61 -4.13
C GLU A 368 23.99 -9.40 -2.79
N SER A 369 24.24 -10.26 -1.80
CA SER A 369 23.66 -10.11 -0.44
C SER A 369 24.12 -8.82 0.26
N ILE A 370 25.38 -8.41 0.10
CA ILE A 370 25.90 -7.14 0.61
C ILE A 370 25.18 -5.96 -0.07
N VAL A 371 24.99 -6.01 -1.39
CA VAL A 371 24.26 -4.95 -2.11
C VAL A 371 22.79 -4.91 -1.67
N GLU A 372 22.13 -6.04 -1.53
CA GLU A 372 20.74 -6.11 -1.03
C GLU A 372 20.59 -5.59 0.40
N THR A 373 21.53 -5.92 1.29
CA THR A 373 21.49 -5.40 2.66
C THR A 373 21.82 -3.91 2.70
N ALA A 374 22.72 -3.43 1.84
CA ALA A 374 23.02 -2.01 1.71
C ALA A 374 21.84 -1.20 1.14
N THR A 375 21.07 -1.74 0.18
CA THR A 375 19.86 -1.06 -0.31
C THR A 375 18.76 -1.05 0.74
N LYS A 376 18.55 -2.17 1.45
CA LYS A 376 17.61 -2.22 2.60
C LYS A 376 18.00 -1.22 3.69
N LEU A 377 19.28 -1.12 4.02
CA LEU A 377 19.78 -0.16 5.00
C LEU A 377 19.51 1.28 4.56
N LYS A 378 19.79 1.63 3.29
CA LYS A 378 19.48 2.97 2.75
C LYS A 378 18.00 3.30 2.76
N LEU A 379 17.13 2.32 2.48
CA LEU A 379 15.68 2.50 2.58
C LEU A 379 15.25 2.77 4.02
N CYS A 380 15.73 1.95 4.97
CA CYS A 380 15.46 2.18 6.39
C CYS A 380 16.02 3.52 6.89
N GLU A 381 17.18 3.96 6.40
CA GLU A 381 17.74 5.28 6.71
C GLU A 381 16.85 6.41 6.19
N ALA A 382 16.33 6.30 4.96
CA ALA A 382 15.41 7.28 4.39
C ALA A 382 14.06 7.30 5.12
N GLU A 383 13.51 6.14 5.46
CA GLU A 383 12.30 6.03 6.30
C GLU A 383 12.51 6.67 7.67
N LEU A 384 13.66 6.40 8.31
CA LEU A 384 14.01 6.98 9.60
C LEU A 384 14.14 8.51 9.49
N GLN A 385 14.77 9.02 8.44
CA GLN A 385 14.85 10.46 8.19
C GLN A 385 13.46 11.07 7.98
N GLY A 386 12.58 10.44 7.20
CA GLY A 386 11.20 10.89 7.00
C GLY A 386 10.43 10.97 8.33
N VAL A 387 10.52 9.93 9.15
CA VAL A 387 9.89 9.92 10.48
C VAL A 387 10.50 10.98 11.41
N GLN A 388 11.81 11.20 11.36
CA GLN A 388 12.48 12.25 12.13
C GLN A 388 11.98 13.63 11.73
N GLU A 389 11.90 13.92 10.43
CA GLU A 389 11.37 15.17 9.89
C GLU A 389 9.91 15.39 10.26
N GLU A 390 9.05 14.38 10.17
CA GLU A 390 7.65 14.48 10.61
C GLU A 390 7.53 14.79 12.10
N ARG A 391 8.33 14.11 12.93
CA ARG A 391 8.40 14.37 14.37
C ARG A 391 8.91 15.77 14.66
N ASP A 392 9.89 16.27 13.92
CA ASP A 392 10.43 17.62 14.09
C ASP A 392 9.45 18.68 13.57
N ARG A 393 8.70 18.43 12.49
CA ARG A 393 7.57 19.26 12.05
C ARG A 393 6.49 19.33 13.13
N ALA A 394 6.07 18.19 13.68
CA ALA A 394 5.05 18.15 14.74
C ALA A 394 5.53 18.85 16.02
N ARG A 395 6.82 18.72 16.39
CA ARG A 395 7.41 19.47 17.50
C ARG A 395 7.40 20.96 17.23
N ASN A 396 7.84 21.39 16.04
CA ASN A 396 7.82 22.79 15.65
C ASN A 396 6.39 23.35 15.62
N ASP A 397 5.40 22.58 15.17
CA ASP A 397 3.99 22.99 15.21
C ASP A 397 3.46 23.15 16.64
N ILE A 398 3.90 22.30 17.57
CA ILE A 398 3.59 22.42 19.00
C ILE A 398 4.33 23.62 19.62
N GLU A 399 5.55 23.92 19.19
CA GLU A 399 6.33 25.07 19.67
C GLU A 399 5.86 26.40 19.07
N LEU A 400 5.40 26.41 17.81
CA LEU A 400 4.82 27.55 17.10
C LEU A 400 3.38 27.82 17.56
N SER A 401 2.65 26.77 17.93
CA SER A 401 1.37 26.89 18.63
C SER A 401 1.65 27.35 20.06
N GLN A 402 1.52 28.65 20.31
CA GLN A 402 1.67 29.29 21.63
C GLN A 402 0.63 28.81 22.69
N LEU A 403 -0.03 27.68 22.45
CA LEU A 403 -0.90 27.04 23.42
C LEU A 403 -0.03 26.33 24.46
N SER A 404 -0.12 26.76 25.71
CA SER A 404 0.48 26.01 26.83
C SER A 404 0.02 24.54 26.76
N LYS A 405 0.88 23.60 27.20
CA LYS A 405 0.55 22.16 27.24
C LYS A 405 -0.83 21.89 27.88
N ASP A 406 -1.21 22.71 28.86
CA ASP A 406 -2.50 22.67 29.54
C ASP A 406 -3.68 23.07 28.65
N GLN A 407 -3.50 24.00 27.71
CA GLN A 407 -4.54 24.39 26.74
C GLN A 407 -4.73 23.30 25.67
N VAL A 408 -3.66 22.65 25.23
CA VAL A 408 -3.77 21.50 24.31
C VAL A 408 -4.48 20.33 24.99
N LEU A 409 -4.13 20.03 26.24
CA LEU A 409 -4.82 19.01 27.05
C LEU A 409 -6.29 19.36 27.27
N ALA A 410 -6.62 20.63 27.58
CA ALA A 410 -8.00 21.08 27.73
C ALA A 410 -8.81 20.93 26.43
N GLN A 411 -8.24 21.28 25.28
CA GLN A 411 -8.88 21.10 23.98
C GLN A 411 -9.08 19.62 23.62
N ALA A 412 -8.11 18.75 23.95
CA ALA A 412 -8.23 17.31 23.75
C ALA A 412 -9.33 16.69 24.62
N ILE A 413 -9.42 17.09 25.90
CA ILE A 413 -10.50 16.67 26.81
C ILE A 413 -11.85 17.15 26.29
N GLN A 414 -11.95 18.42 25.88
CA GLN A 414 -13.18 18.98 25.31
C GLN A 414 -13.63 18.22 24.05
N THR A 415 -12.69 17.88 23.17
CA THR A 415 -12.97 17.12 21.95
C THR A 415 -13.45 15.70 22.26
N ARG A 416 -12.82 15.02 23.23
CA ARG A 416 -13.27 13.71 23.74
C ARG A 416 -14.69 13.80 24.28
N ASP A 417 -14.98 14.79 25.12
CA ASP A 417 -16.28 14.93 25.77
C ASP A 417 -17.39 15.24 24.75
N GLN A 418 -17.09 16.05 23.73
CA GLN A 418 -18.00 16.26 22.60
C GLN A 418 -18.26 14.98 21.80
N ALA A 419 -17.22 14.17 21.56
CA ALA A 419 -17.36 12.89 20.87
C ALA A 419 -18.21 11.90 21.68
N VAL A 420 -17.99 11.82 22.99
CA VAL A 420 -18.78 10.99 23.91
C VAL A 420 -20.23 11.45 23.94
N ALA A 421 -20.50 12.76 24.00
CA ALA A 421 -21.85 13.30 23.97
C ALA A 421 -22.58 12.96 22.64
N ARG A 422 -21.89 13.05 21.51
CA ARG A 422 -22.42 12.64 20.20
C ARG A 422 -22.72 11.14 20.16
N LYS A 423 -21.81 10.29 20.68
CA LYS A 423 -22.02 8.85 20.79
C LYS A 423 -23.27 8.53 21.60
N ASN A 424 -23.39 9.11 22.79
CA ASN A 424 -24.54 8.88 23.67
C ASN A 424 -25.85 9.35 23.01
N LYS A 425 -25.84 10.48 22.28
CA LYS A 425 -27.02 10.95 21.54
C LYS A 425 -27.47 9.93 20.48
N VAL A 426 -26.52 9.42 19.68
CA VAL A 426 -26.82 8.40 18.65
C VAL A 426 -27.27 7.09 19.29
N GLU A 427 -26.68 6.69 20.43
CA GLU A 427 -27.11 5.50 21.17
C GLU A 427 -28.55 5.63 21.70
N VAL A 428 -28.94 6.81 22.18
CA VAL A 428 -30.32 7.10 22.60
C VAL A 428 -31.28 7.07 21.41
N GLU A 429 -30.91 7.67 20.27
CA GLU A 429 -31.71 7.62 19.04
C GLU A 429 -31.86 6.18 18.50
N LEU A 430 -30.80 5.38 18.58
CA LEU A 430 -30.81 3.96 18.22
C LEU A 430 -31.74 3.15 19.14
N ALA A 431 -31.68 3.40 20.45
CA ALA A 431 -32.59 2.75 21.40
C ALA A 431 -34.05 3.13 21.11
N ARG A 432 -34.32 4.40 20.78
CA ARG A 432 -35.66 4.88 20.41
C ARG A 432 -36.19 4.21 19.14
N THR A 433 -35.41 4.20 18.06
CA THR A 433 -35.81 3.54 16.81
C THR A 433 -36.02 2.03 16.98
N ARG A 434 -35.24 1.38 17.86
CA ARG A 434 -35.46 -0.03 18.21
C ARG A 434 -36.78 -0.25 18.96
N ILE A 435 -37.14 0.66 19.87
CA ILE A 435 -38.44 0.62 20.55
C ILE A 435 -39.57 0.82 19.53
N ASP A 436 -39.45 1.81 18.64
CA ASP A 436 -40.46 2.09 17.61
C ASP A 436 -40.64 0.87 16.68
N MET A 437 -39.55 0.21 16.27
CA MET A 437 -39.60 -1.03 15.49
C MET A 437 -40.33 -2.15 16.24
N LEU A 438 -40.06 -2.35 17.53
CA LEU A 438 -40.75 -3.34 18.35
C LEU A 438 -42.24 -3.03 18.51
N GLN A 439 -42.60 -1.75 18.66
CA GLN A 439 -44.00 -1.31 18.72
C GLN A 439 -44.74 -1.58 17.42
N ILE A 440 -44.14 -1.22 16.27
CA ILE A 440 -44.73 -1.47 14.94
C ILE A 440 -44.87 -2.98 14.71
N ASN A 441 -43.88 -3.78 15.11
CA ASN A 441 -43.96 -5.24 14.99
C ASN A 441 -45.10 -5.82 15.86
N SER A 442 -45.28 -5.33 17.09
CA SER A 442 -46.42 -5.69 17.95
C SER A 442 -47.75 -5.36 17.28
N GLN A 443 -47.88 -4.14 16.73
CA GLN A 443 -49.08 -3.71 16.01
C GLN A 443 -49.35 -4.57 14.77
N LEU A 444 -48.31 -4.96 14.03
CA LEU A 444 -48.43 -5.85 12.88
C LEU A 444 -48.93 -7.24 13.30
N MET A 445 -48.37 -7.80 14.38
CA MET A 445 -48.81 -9.09 14.93
C MET A 445 -50.28 -9.04 15.37
N GLU A 446 -50.70 -7.96 16.02
CA GLU A 446 -52.11 -7.75 16.39
C GLU A 446 -53.02 -7.65 15.15
N ALA A 447 -52.59 -6.94 14.10
CA ALA A 447 -53.36 -6.84 12.86
C ALA A 447 -53.46 -8.19 12.11
N ILE A 448 -52.39 -8.98 12.10
CA ILE A 448 -52.40 -10.34 11.54
C ILE A 448 -53.37 -11.22 12.33
N GLN A 449 -53.32 -11.17 13.67
CA GLN A 449 -54.21 -11.94 14.52
C GLN A 449 -55.68 -11.58 14.27
N GLN A 450 -56.00 -10.29 14.20
CA GLN A 450 -57.36 -9.82 13.84
C GLN A 450 -57.78 -10.29 12.45
N LYS A 451 -56.87 -10.27 11.46
CA LYS A 451 -57.15 -10.78 10.11
C LYS A 451 -57.45 -12.28 10.11
N ILE A 452 -56.69 -13.06 10.88
CA ILE A 452 -56.93 -14.50 11.04
C ILE A 452 -58.31 -14.74 11.66
N GLU A 453 -58.63 -14.05 12.75
CA GLU A 453 -59.94 -14.16 13.42
C GLU A 453 -61.10 -13.81 12.49
N LEU A 454 -60.97 -12.77 11.66
CA LEU A 454 -61.97 -12.42 10.67
C LEU A 454 -62.07 -13.46 9.54
N SER A 455 -60.96 -14.06 9.11
CA SER A 455 -61.00 -15.15 8.12
C SER A 455 -61.66 -16.41 8.67
N GLU A 456 -61.39 -16.78 9.93
CA GLU A 456 -62.05 -17.90 10.60
C GLU A 456 -63.56 -17.66 10.73
N GLN A 457 -63.96 -16.43 11.09
CA GLN A 457 -65.37 -16.05 11.10
C GLN A 457 -65.99 -16.17 9.70
N LEU A 458 -65.31 -15.71 8.64
CA LEU A 458 -65.82 -15.84 7.27
C LEU A 458 -65.97 -17.30 6.85
N GLU A 459 -65.02 -18.18 7.18
CA GLU A 459 -65.11 -19.62 6.92
C GLU A 459 -66.29 -20.26 7.67
N GLN A 460 -66.51 -19.86 8.93
CA GLN A 460 -67.67 -20.29 9.71
C GLN A 460 -68.99 -19.84 9.05
N TRP A 461 -69.08 -18.58 8.63
CA TRP A 461 -70.25 -18.07 7.89
C TRP A 461 -70.46 -18.79 6.56
N GLN A 462 -69.38 -19.13 5.84
CA GLN A 462 -69.45 -19.90 4.60
C GLN A 462 -69.98 -21.32 4.84
N MET A 463 -69.47 -22.01 5.87
CA MET A 463 -69.94 -23.33 6.28
C MET A 463 -71.43 -23.29 6.67
N ASP A 464 -71.84 -22.32 7.49
CA ASP A 464 -73.23 -22.14 7.90
C ASP A 464 -74.15 -21.90 6.69
N MET A 465 -73.71 -21.07 5.74
CA MET A 465 -74.45 -20.83 4.48
C MET A 465 -74.53 -22.08 3.61
N GLN A 466 -73.45 -22.86 3.48
CA GLN A 466 -73.46 -24.13 2.75
C GLN A 466 -74.42 -25.14 3.40
N MET A 467 -74.42 -25.25 4.73
CA MET A 467 -75.35 -26.09 5.47
C MET A 467 -76.80 -25.68 5.24
N LEU A 468 -77.10 -24.38 5.24
CA LEU A 468 -78.44 -23.86 4.92
C LEU A 468 -78.85 -24.17 3.47
N LEU A 469 -77.92 -24.06 2.52
CA LEU A 469 -78.15 -24.43 1.12
C LEU A 469 -78.40 -25.93 0.97
N ASP A 470 -77.59 -26.78 1.59
CA ASP A 470 -77.74 -28.23 1.59
C ASP A 470 -79.07 -28.66 2.23
N GLU A 471 -79.46 -28.02 3.33
CA GLU A 471 -80.76 -28.25 3.97
C GLU A 471 -81.91 -27.79 3.07
N HIS A 472 -81.77 -26.66 2.36
CA HIS A 472 -82.75 -26.21 1.38
C HIS A 472 -82.86 -27.18 0.19
N VAL A 473 -81.75 -27.65 -0.37
CA VAL A 473 -81.72 -28.63 -1.46
C VAL A 473 -82.31 -29.97 -1.00
N ARG A 474 -81.93 -30.46 0.18
CA ARG A 474 -82.49 -31.70 0.76
C ARG A 474 -83.99 -31.56 1.03
N SER A 475 -84.46 -30.43 1.54
CA SER A 475 -85.90 -30.17 1.75
C SER A 475 -86.69 -30.11 0.44
N LYS A 476 -86.07 -29.67 -0.66
CA LYS A 476 -86.67 -29.62 -2.02
C LYS A 476 -86.62 -30.97 -2.73
N LEU A 477 -85.61 -31.80 -2.48
CA LEU A 477 -85.47 -33.15 -3.03
C LEU A 477 -86.25 -34.20 -2.22
N ALA A 478 -86.48 -33.99 -0.92
CA ALA A 478 -87.28 -34.89 -0.08
C ALA A 478 -88.73 -35.12 -0.60
N PRO A 479 -89.49 -34.13 -1.12
CA PRO A 479 -90.77 -34.41 -1.77
C PRO A 479 -90.63 -35.13 -3.13
N ALA A 480 -89.45 -35.13 -3.76
CA ALA A 480 -89.18 -35.79 -5.04
C ALA A 480 -88.63 -37.22 -4.91
N GLN A 481 -87.93 -37.55 -3.81
CA GLN A 481 -87.40 -38.90 -3.54
C GLN A 481 -88.31 -39.75 -2.64
N ALA A 482 -89.29 -39.16 -1.93
CA ALA A 482 -90.30 -39.92 -1.17
C ALA A 482 -91.48 -40.44 -2.04
N GLN A 483 -91.50 -40.17 -3.35
CA GLN A 483 -92.56 -40.61 -4.27
C GLN A 483 -92.09 -41.57 -5.39
N ALA A 484 -90.80 -41.98 -5.41
CA ALA A 484 -90.27 -42.86 -6.45
C ALA A 484 -89.30 -43.94 -5.93
N ALA A 485 -89.69 -44.64 -4.85
CA ALA A 485 -89.33 -46.04 -4.59
C ALA A 485 -89.96 -46.49 -3.26
N GLY A 486 -91.20 -46.96 -3.33
CA GLY A 486 -91.78 -47.79 -2.28
C GLY A 486 -91.37 -49.25 -2.46
N SER A 487 -91.07 -49.89 -1.31
CA SER A 487 -91.09 -51.34 -1.02
C SER A 487 -89.79 -52.15 -1.19
N PRO A 488 -89.59 -53.27 -0.43
CA PRO A 488 -88.73 -53.28 0.76
C PRO A 488 -87.65 -54.39 0.74
N GLY A 489 -86.60 -54.22 1.55
CA GLY A 489 -85.61 -55.27 1.84
C GLY A 489 -84.67 -54.87 2.97
N SER A 490 -84.82 -55.52 4.13
CA SER A 490 -83.94 -55.49 5.32
C SER A 490 -82.61 -56.23 5.05
N PRO A 491 -81.55 -56.24 5.91
CA PRO A 491 -81.28 -55.52 7.17
C PRO A 491 -79.88 -54.84 7.25
N GLY A 492 -79.68 -54.05 8.32
CA GLY A 492 -78.39 -53.86 9.01
C GLY A 492 -77.65 -52.57 8.65
N ASP A 493 -76.97 -51.87 9.55
CA ASP A 493 -76.84 -51.89 11.00
C ASP A 493 -76.08 -50.57 11.35
N VAL A 494 -76.07 -50.16 12.62
CA VAL A 494 -75.06 -49.26 13.23
C VAL A 494 -75.29 -47.71 13.23
N VAL A 495 -75.80 -47.27 14.39
CA VAL A 495 -75.33 -46.18 15.29
C VAL A 495 -75.76 -44.72 15.05
N ALA A 496 -76.53 -44.23 16.02
CA ALA A 496 -76.93 -42.85 16.25
C ALA A 496 -75.89 -42.01 17.04
N PRO A 497 -75.90 -40.67 16.91
CA PRO A 497 -74.92 -39.76 17.51
C PRO A 497 -75.39 -39.13 18.83
N ALA A 498 -74.44 -38.75 19.69
CA ALA A 498 -74.67 -37.94 20.88
C ALA A 498 -74.05 -36.53 20.76
N ARG A 499 -74.96 -35.56 20.75
CA ARG A 499 -74.82 -34.09 20.89
C ARG A 499 -73.93 -33.65 22.06
N LYS A 500 -73.11 -32.59 21.89
CA LYS A 500 -72.78 -31.65 22.99
C LYS A 500 -72.33 -30.25 22.52
N LYS A 501 -72.96 -29.27 23.17
CA LYS A 501 -72.79 -27.80 23.14
C LYS A 501 -71.35 -27.30 23.30
N ARG A 502 -71.08 -26.08 22.81
CA ARG A 502 -70.40 -25.06 23.62
C ARG A 502 -70.73 -23.61 23.21
N SER A 503 -70.59 -22.77 24.22
CA SER A 503 -71.15 -21.45 24.49
C SER A 503 -70.41 -20.29 23.84
N SER A 504 -71.16 -19.24 23.47
CA SER A 504 -70.62 -17.92 23.17
C SER A 504 -70.30 -17.16 24.47
N THR A 505 -69.17 -16.46 24.48
CA THR A 505 -68.87 -15.40 25.44
C THR A 505 -68.30 -14.21 24.69
N ALA A 506 -69.09 -13.14 24.66
CA ALA A 506 -68.70 -11.82 24.19
C ALA A 506 -67.64 -11.19 25.10
N SER A 507 -66.75 -10.38 24.54
CA SER A 507 -65.96 -9.41 25.31
C SER A 507 -65.76 -8.11 24.51
N LYS A 508 -66.49 -7.09 24.94
CA LYS A 508 -66.27 -5.66 24.67
C LYS A 508 -64.98 -5.19 25.35
N LYS A 509 -64.14 -4.43 24.64
CA LYS A 509 -63.25 -3.36 25.18
C LYS A 509 -62.83 -2.47 23.99
N ARG A 510 -63.38 -1.25 23.91
CA ARG A 510 -62.81 0.04 24.38
C ARG A 510 -61.60 0.49 23.54
N PHE A 511 -61.90 1.28 22.51
CA PHE A 511 -60.94 2.16 21.84
C PHE A 511 -60.46 3.23 22.82
N GLY A 512 -59.16 3.24 23.06
CA GLY A 512 -58.43 4.34 23.69
C GLY A 512 -57.72 5.13 22.60
N ILE A 513 -57.89 6.45 22.66
CA ILE A 513 -57.21 7.48 21.88
C ILE A 513 -55.70 7.37 22.10
N PHE A 514 -54.91 7.30 21.03
CA PHE A 514 -53.72 8.14 20.81
C PHE A 514 -53.34 8.15 19.33
#